data_AF-A0A353DDZ9-F1
#
_entry.id   AF-A0A353DDZ9-F1
#
_cell.length_a   1.000
_cell.length_b   1.000
_cell.length_c   1.000
_cell.angle_alpha   90.00
_cell.angle_beta   90.00
_cell.angle_gamma   90.00
#
_symmetry.space_group_name_H-M   'P 1'
#
loop_
_entity.id
_entity.type
_entity.pdbx_description
1 polymer ?
#
loop_
_entity_poly.entity_id
_entity_poly.type
_entity_poly.pdbx_seq_one_letter_code
_entity_poly.pdbx_strand_id
1 'polypeptide(L)'
;AIRSGNWKLVAEKKRIELFDLEKDLSETIDLAAKNPKVVSELTAKYNTWLDEMADPVSKQEKRWKPDVGAPAKKMSNKEKKAAREKKKADRIKEREAKKSSPTPEPSK
;
A
#
# COMPACT_ATOMS: atom_id res chain seq x y z
N ALA A 1 -0.78 -15.58 -0.42
CA ALA A 1 -0.61 -16.59 -1.48
C ALA A 1 -1.66 -17.67 -1.29
N ILE A 2 -2.15 -18.28 -2.37
CA ILE A 2 -3.10 -19.40 -2.32
C ILE A 2 -2.51 -20.59 -3.09
N ARG A 3 -2.73 -21.80 -2.58
CA ARG A 3 -2.37 -23.04 -3.28
C ARG A 3 -3.63 -23.82 -3.62
N SER A 4 -3.74 -24.30 -4.84
CA SER A 4 -4.83 -25.17 -5.27
C SER A 4 -4.24 -26.31 -6.11
N GLY A 5 -4.16 -27.50 -5.50
CA GLY A 5 -3.49 -28.65 -6.10
C GLY A 5 -2.00 -28.39 -6.35
N ASN A 6 -1.61 -28.50 -7.63
CA ASN A 6 -0.24 -28.31 -8.10
C ASN A 6 0.10 -26.83 -8.33
N TRP A 7 -0.90 -25.95 -8.37
CA TRP A 7 -0.68 -24.54 -8.64
C TRP A 7 -0.57 -23.73 -7.36
N LYS A 8 0.41 -22.82 -7.33
CA LYS A 8 0.57 -21.80 -6.29
C LYS A 8 0.52 -20.41 -6.90
N LEU A 9 -0.39 -19.59 -6.42
CA LEU A 9 -0.48 -18.17 -6.78
C LEU A 9 0.08 -17.32 -5.64
N VAL A 10 1.09 -16.53 -5.97
CA VAL A 10 1.73 -15.57 -5.07
C VAL A 10 1.37 -14.17 -5.55
N ALA A 11 0.72 -13.39 -4.69
CA ALA A 11 0.42 -11.99 -4.95
C ALA A 11 1.37 -11.12 -4.12
N GLU A 12 2.46 -10.68 -4.74
CA GLU A 12 3.42 -9.75 -4.14
C GLU A 12 3.11 -8.32 -4.57
N LYS A 13 2.37 -7.59 -3.73
CA LYS A 13 2.01 -6.20 -4.01
C LYS A 13 1.39 -6.11 -5.42
N LYS A 14 2.08 -5.43 -6.36
CA LYS A 14 1.61 -5.20 -7.74
C LYS A 14 1.87 -6.38 -8.70
N ARG A 15 2.54 -7.44 -8.25
CA ARG A 15 2.91 -8.58 -9.09
C ARG A 15 2.11 -9.80 -8.66
N ILE A 16 1.61 -10.51 -9.65
CA ILE A 16 0.98 -11.81 -9.47
C ILE A 16 1.88 -12.80 -10.20
N GLU A 17 2.39 -13.76 -9.45
CA GLU A 17 3.26 -14.82 -9.93
C GLU A 17 2.53 -16.15 -9.72
N LEU A 18 2.67 -17.02 -10.71
CA LEU A 18 2.04 -18.34 -10.70
C LEU A 18 3.12 -19.39 -10.89
N PHE A 19 3.20 -20.31 -9.93
CA PHE A 19 4.15 -21.40 -9.94
C PHE A 19 3.42 -22.73 -10.04
N ASP A 20 3.99 -23.64 -10.84
CA ASP A 20 3.56 -25.02 -10.94
C ASP A 20 4.46 -25.87 -10.04
N LEU A 21 3.98 -26.24 -8.86
CA LEU A 21 4.73 -27.03 -7.88
C LEU A 21 4.95 -28.47 -8.33
N GLU A 22 4.24 -28.98 -9.33
CA GLU A 22 4.49 -30.32 -9.86
C GLU A 22 5.77 -30.36 -10.68
N LYS A 23 6.02 -29.31 -11.47
CA LYS A 23 7.19 -29.19 -12.35
C LYS A 23 8.33 -28.39 -11.73
N ASP A 24 8.01 -27.48 -10.82
CA ASP A 24 8.93 -26.52 -10.24
C ASP A 24 8.60 -26.27 -8.76
N LEU A 25 9.03 -27.23 -7.93
CA LEU A 25 8.94 -27.15 -6.47
C LEU A 25 9.76 -25.99 -5.87
N SER A 26 10.73 -25.47 -6.61
CA SER A 26 11.61 -24.39 -6.15
C SER A 26 11.05 -23.00 -6.47
N GLU A 27 9.88 -22.90 -7.11
CA GLU A 27 9.20 -21.62 -7.41
C GLU A 27 10.11 -20.66 -8.19
N THR A 28 10.81 -21.18 -9.20
CA THR A 28 11.80 -20.45 -10.00
C THR A 28 11.22 -19.88 -11.28
N ILE A 29 10.17 -20.48 -11.83
CA ILE A 29 9.58 -20.14 -13.13
C ILE A 29 8.20 -19.52 -12.93
N ASP A 30 8.09 -18.22 -13.21
CA ASP A 30 6.78 -17.57 -13.28
C ASP A 30 6.03 -17.97 -14.56
N LEU A 31 4.86 -18.57 -14.36
CA LEU A 31 3.94 -19.01 -15.39
C LEU A 31 2.67 -18.15 -15.45
N ALA A 32 2.59 -17.04 -14.69
CA ALA A 32 1.40 -16.20 -14.63
C ALA A 32 1.02 -15.63 -16.00
N ALA A 33 2.03 -15.14 -16.74
CA ALA A 33 1.83 -14.64 -18.10
C ALA A 33 1.43 -15.72 -19.11
N LYS A 34 1.82 -16.99 -18.85
CA LYS A 34 1.52 -18.13 -19.74
C LYS A 34 0.16 -18.76 -19.45
N ASN A 35 -0.33 -18.66 -18.22
CA ASN A 35 -1.58 -19.29 -17.77
C ASN A 35 -2.52 -18.28 -17.11
N PRO A 36 -2.99 -17.23 -17.83
CA PRO A 36 -3.86 -16.20 -17.25
C PRO A 36 -5.20 -16.77 -16.74
N LYS A 37 -5.68 -17.87 -17.35
CA LYS A 37 -6.90 -18.55 -16.90
C LYS A 37 -6.76 -19.12 -15.50
N VAL A 38 -5.64 -19.82 -15.24
CA VAL A 38 -5.33 -20.41 -13.94
C VAL A 38 -5.15 -19.30 -12.88
N VAL A 39 -4.48 -18.20 -13.27
CA VAL A 39 -4.36 -17.01 -12.41
C VAL A 39 -5.73 -16.47 -12.01
N SER A 40 -6.66 -16.32 -12.96
CA SER A 40 -8.00 -15.81 -12.68
C SER A 40 -8.79 -16.75 -11.75
N GLU A 41 -8.72 -18.05 -11.96
CA GLU A 41 -9.40 -19.05 -11.13
C GLU A 41 -8.87 -19.07 -9.69
N LEU A 42 -7.56 -19.09 -9.51
CA LEU A 42 -6.92 -19.02 -8.18
C LEU A 42 -7.20 -17.69 -7.49
N THR A 43 -7.19 -16.60 -8.26
CA THR A 43 -7.52 -15.26 -7.73
C THR A 43 -8.97 -15.23 -7.26
N ALA A 44 -9.92 -15.79 -8.02
CA ALA A 44 -11.32 -15.88 -7.61
C ALA A 44 -11.48 -16.70 -6.32
N LYS A 45 -10.85 -17.88 -6.24
CA LYS A 45 -10.84 -18.70 -5.00
C LYS A 45 -10.26 -17.93 -3.81
N TYR A 46 -9.18 -17.18 -4.04
CA TYR A 46 -8.58 -16.33 -3.01
C TYR A 46 -9.50 -15.19 -2.58
N ASN A 47 -10.27 -14.61 -3.50
CA ASN A 47 -11.30 -13.62 -3.17
C ASN A 47 -12.38 -14.23 -2.27
N THR A 48 -12.97 -15.34 -2.70
CA THR A 48 -14.04 -16.01 -1.95
C THR A 48 -13.59 -16.36 -0.54
N TRP A 49 -12.39 -16.93 -0.39
CA TRP A 49 -11.82 -17.25 0.91
C TRP A 49 -11.58 -16.01 1.79
N LEU A 50 -11.17 -14.88 1.19
CA LEU A 50 -11.02 -13.61 1.93
C LEU A 50 -12.37 -13.03 2.36
N ASP A 51 -13.42 -13.22 1.57
CA ASP A 51 -14.77 -12.74 1.90
C ASP A 51 -15.38 -13.54 3.05
N GLU A 52 -15.06 -14.84 3.14
CA GLU A 52 -15.45 -15.70 4.27
C GLU A 52 -14.69 -15.38 5.58
N MET A 53 -13.53 -14.71 5.50
CA MET A 53 -12.74 -14.35 6.68
C MET A 53 -13.39 -13.21 7.48
N ALA A 54 -13.21 -13.25 8.80
CA ALA A 54 -13.58 -12.15 9.68
C ALA A 54 -12.79 -10.87 9.34
N ASP A 55 -13.39 -9.70 9.63
CA ASP A 55 -12.70 -8.44 9.43
C ASP A 55 -11.44 -8.32 10.29
N PRO A 56 -10.33 -7.80 9.72
CA PRO A 56 -9.10 -7.62 10.44
C PRO A 56 -9.33 -6.64 11.60
N VAL A 57 -8.76 -6.96 12.76
CA VAL A 57 -8.84 -6.12 13.97
C VAL A 57 -8.11 -4.80 13.74
N SER A 58 -7.06 -4.80 12.92
CA SER A 58 -6.50 -3.57 12.38
C SER A 58 -7.48 -3.02 11.35
N LYS A 59 -7.86 -1.73 11.48
CA LYS A 59 -8.71 -0.99 10.51
C LYS A 59 -8.14 -0.91 9.08
N GLN A 60 -7.20 -1.76 8.72
CA GLN A 60 -6.67 -1.93 7.37
C GLN A 60 -7.63 -2.81 6.58
N GLU A 61 -7.77 -2.54 5.28
CA GLU A 61 -8.60 -3.39 4.43
C GLU A 61 -8.03 -4.82 4.36
N LYS A 62 -8.91 -5.84 4.31
CA LYS A 62 -8.54 -7.25 4.04
C LYS A 62 -7.73 -7.41 2.76
N ARG A 63 -7.99 -6.53 1.80
CA ARG A 63 -7.37 -6.53 0.49
C ARG A 63 -6.18 -5.60 0.47
N TRP A 64 -5.03 -6.12 0.04
CA TRP A 64 -4.01 -5.23 -0.48
C TRP A 64 -4.52 -4.62 -1.78
N LYS A 65 -4.97 -3.36 -1.72
CA LYS A 65 -5.26 -2.59 -2.92
C LYS A 65 -3.96 -1.95 -3.38
N PRO A 66 -3.46 -2.26 -4.58
CA PRO A 66 -2.58 -1.31 -5.22
C PRO A 66 -3.38 -0.02 -5.29
N ASP A 67 -2.74 1.07 -4.94
CA ASP A 67 -3.30 2.38 -5.20
C ASP A 67 -3.52 2.51 -6.74
N VAL A 68 -4.73 2.14 -7.19
CA VAL A 68 -5.20 2.25 -8.58
C VAL A 68 -5.88 3.60 -8.80
N GLY A 69 -5.85 4.47 -7.77
CA GLY A 69 -6.67 5.67 -7.68
C GLY A 69 -6.06 6.84 -6.92
N ALA A 70 -4.92 6.74 -6.22
CA ALA A 70 -4.17 7.96 -6.00
C ALA A 70 -3.58 8.33 -7.36
N PRO A 71 -3.79 9.57 -7.80
CA PRO A 71 -2.95 10.09 -8.86
C PRO A 71 -1.53 9.84 -8.40
N ALA A 72 -0.70 9.30 -9.27
CA ALA A 72 0.73 9.32 -9.07
C ALA A 72 1.12 10.79 -8.90
N LYS A 73 1.04 11.32 -7.66
CA LYS A 73 1.72 12.53 -7.23
C LYS A 73 3.18 12.14 -7.19
N LYS A 74 3.74 11.94 -8.39
CA LYS A 74 5.14 12.18 -8.69
C LYS A 74 5.35 13.68 -8.53
N MET A 75 5.21 14.19 -7.32
CA MET A 75 6.07 15.30 -6.94
C MET A 75 7.47 14.71 -7.05
N SER A 76 8.23 15.23 -8.00
CA SER A 76 9.66 14.99 -8.09
C SER A 76 10.28 15.18 -6.71
N ASN A 77 11.41 14.52 -6.45
CA ASN A 77 12.08 14.63 -5.15
C ASN A 77 12.35 16.11 -4.78
N LYS A 78 12.51 16.98 -5.79
CA LYS A 78 12.63 18.43 -5.70
C LYS A 78 11.38 19.12 -5.14
N GLU A 79 10.19 18.76 -5.63
CA GLU A 79 8.91 19.32 -5.15
C GLU A 79 8.57 18.85 -3.73
N LYS A 80 8.90 17.60 -3.38
CA LYS A 80 8.75 17.11 -2.00
C LYS A 80 9.64 17.88 -1.03
N LYS A 81 10.87 18.22 -1.43
CA LYS A 81 11.80 19.04 -0.61
C LYS A 81 11.26 20.46 -0.45
N ALA A 82 10.81 21.09 -1.53
CA ALA A 82 10.25 22.45 -1.49
C ALA A 82 9.00 22.55 -0.58
N ALA A 83 8.11 21.56 -0.63
CA ALA A 83 6.93 21.51 0.23
C ALA A 83 7.28 21.35 1.72
N ARG A 84 8.31 20.56 2.04
CA ARG A 84 8.81 20.40 3.42
C ARG A 84 9.44 21.69 3.96
N GLU A 85 10.25 22.37 3.15
CA GLU A 85 10.86 23.66 3.51
C GLU A 85 9.79 24.73 3.72
N LYS A 86 8.79 24.82 2.82
CA LYS A 86 7.67 25.76 2.97
C LYS A 86 6.90 25.51 4.26
N LYS A 87 6.52 24.25 4.54
CA LYS A 87 5.83 23.87 5.78
C LYS A 87 6.67 24.14 7.04
N LYS A 88 8.00 23.99 6.95
CA LYS A 88 8.92 24.33 8.05
C LYS A 88 8.97 25.85 8.29
N ALA A 89 9.04 26.65 7.22
CA ALA A 89 9.04 28.11 7.30
C ALA A 89 7.72 28.65 7.86
N ASP A 90 6.57 28.11 7.42
CA ASP A 90 5.26 28.50 7.93
C ASP A 90 5.13 28.20 9.44
N ARG A 91 5.63 27.03 9.89
CA ARG A 91 5.67 26.67 11.32
C ARG A 91 6.60 27.58 12.14
N ILE A 92 7.71 28.03 11.57
CA ILE A 92 8.63 28.96 12.23
C ILE A 92 7.95 30.33 12.36
N LYS A 93 7.34 30.85 11.29
CA LYS A 93 6.58 32.11 11.33
C LYS A 93 5.42 32.06 12.31
N GLU A 94 4.68 30.96 12.37
CA GLU A 94 3.59 30.79 13.33
C GLU A 94 4.11 30.78 14.78
N ARG A 95 5.26 30.13 15.03
CA ARG A 95 5.90 30.14 16.34
C ARG A 95 6.42 31.52 16.74
N GLU A 96 6.97 32.28 15.79
CA GLU A 96 7.42 33.65 16.03
C GLU A 96 6.25 34.60 16.29
N ALA A 97 5.16 34.49 15.51
CA ALA A 97 3.93 35.26 15.73
C ALA A 97 3.26 34.93 17.08
N LYS A 98 3.28 33.66 17.51
CA LYS A 98 2.83 33.25 18.85
C LYS A 98 3.78 33.68 19.98
N LYS A 99 5.05 33.95 19.67
CA LYS A 99 6.04 34.44 20.63
C LYS A 99 5.98 35.96 20.79
N SER A 100 5.49 36.69 19.78
CA SER A 100 5.36 38.16 19.80
C SER A 100 3.99 38.67 20.27
N SER A 101 3.04 37.81 20.61
CA SER A 101 1.80 38.23 21.29
C SER A 101 2.10 38.53 22.76
N PRO A 102 1.90 39.78 23.24
CA PRO A 102 2.12 40.12 24.64
C PRO A 102 1.06 39.43 25.49
N THR A 103 1.49 38.68 26.52
CA THR A 103 0.63 38.24 27.61
C THR A 103 0.03 39.48 28.29
N PRO A 104 -1.30 39.63 28.39
CA PRO A 104 -1.87 40.65 29.26
C PRO A 104 -1.57 40.23 30.72
N GLU A 105 -0.80 41.06 31.43
CA GLU A 105 -0.62 40.92 32.87
C GLU A 105 -1.98 40.98 33.59
N PRO A 106 -2.24 40.12 34.61
CA PRO A 106 -3.42 40.29 35.43
C PRO A 106 -3.14 41.41 36.45
N SER A 107 -3.76 42.57 36.26
CA SER A 107 -3.78 43.64 37.28
C SER A 107 -4.39 43.13 38.59
N LYS A 108 -3.69 43.42 39.68
CA LYS A 108 -4.17 43.35 41.07
C LYS A 108 -5.21 44.43 41.37
#